data_AF-A0A368KZY6-F1
#
_entry.id   AF-A0A368KZY6-F1
#
_cell.length_a   1.000
_cell.length_b   1.000
_cell.length_c   1.000
_cell.angle_alpha   90.00
_cell.angle_beta   90.00
_cell.angle_gamma   90.00
#
_symmetry.space_group_name_H-M   'P 1'
#
loop_
_entity.id
_entity.type
_entity.pdbx_description
1 polymer ?
#
loop_
_entity_poly.entity_id
_entity_poly.type
_entity_poly.pdbx_seq_one_letter_code
_entity_poly.pdbx_strand_id
1 'polypeptide(L)'
;MLKRYFITGLLIWVPLAITLWVLNLVVGTMDQTLTLLPLEWHPRTFFGRDIPGMGVILTLLVLLLTGILATNFIGQRLVRWWDGLLKRIPVVNSIYSSVKQVSDTLFSSGGQAFRKAVLIRYPHDQVWTIAFVTGNPAQDCAQHFSEEHISVYVPTTPNPTSGFFLMVPKSQIVELSMSVDEALKYIVSMGVVVPQVRQ
;
A
#
# COMPACT_ATOMS: atom_id res chain seq x y z
N MET A 1 5.18 22.37 35.95
CA MET A 1 5.68 21.03 36.33
C MET A 1 4.71 19.92 35.92
N LEU A 2 3.50 19.86 36.48
CA LEU A 2 2.53 18.76 36.22
C LEU A 2 2.17 18.57 34.73
N LYS A 3 1.93 19.66 33.98
CA LYS A 3 1.68 19.60 32.53
C LYS A 3 2.80 18.91 31.75
N ARG A 4 4.06 19.13 32.14
CA ARG A 4 5.22 18.52 31.48
C ARG A 4 5.25 17.01 31.73
N TYR A 5 5.03 16.56 32.96
CA TYR A 5 4.94 15.12 33.27
C TYR A 5 3.76 14.44 32.57
N PHE A 6 2.61 15.11 32.50
CA PHE A 6 1.44 14.60 31.78
C PHE A 6 1.70 14.44 30.28
N ILE A 7 2.27 15.45 29.63
CA ILE A 7 2.63 15.41 28.20
C ILE A 7 3.69 14.33 27.93
N THR A 8 4.71 14.21 28.79
CA THR A 8 5.73 13.15 28.68
C THR A 8 5.12 11.76 28.82
N GLY A 9 4.20 11.56 29.78
CA GLY A 9 3.46 10.31 29.90
C GLY A 9 2.61 10.00 28.67
N LEU A 10 1.90 11.00 28.15
CA LEU A 10 1.08 10.87 26.94
C LEU A 10 1.93 10.46 25.72
N LEU A 11 3.09 11.09 25.53
CA LEU A 11 4.01 10.78 24.42
C LEU A 11 4.53 9.33 24.44
N ILE A 12 4.60 8.71 25.62
CA ILE A 12 5.02 7.32 25.78
C ILE A 12 3.82 6.37 25.55
N TRP A 13 2.68 6.67 26.14
CA TRP A 13 1.52 5.76 26.13
C TRP A 13 0.69 5.82 24.85
N VAL A 14 0.60 6.98 24.19
CA VAL A 14 -0.21 7.13 22.97
C VAL A 14 0.29 6.21 21.84
N PRO A 15 1.59 6.17 21.49
CA PRO A 15 2.07 5.24 20.45
C PRO A 15 1.80 3.77 20.77
N LEU A 16 1.95 3.38 22.04
CA LEU A 16 1.66 2.01 22.50
C LEU A 16 0.17 1.67 22.38
N ALA A 17 -0.70 2.58 22.84
CA ALA A 17 -2.15 2.41 22.74
C ALA A 17 -2.61 2.33 21.28
N ILE A 18 -2.09 3.18 20.40
CA ILE A 18 -2.37 3.13 18.96
C ILE A 18 -1.91 1.80 18.36
N THR A 19 -0.71 1.33 18.71
CA THR A 19 -0.19 0.05 18.20
C THR A 19 -1.09 -1.12 18.62
N LEU A 20 -1.46 -1.21 19.89
CA LEU A 20 -2.37 -2.24 20.39
C LEU A 20 -3.75 -2.16 19.74
N TRP A 21 -4.27 -0.95 19.52
CA TRP A 21 -5.54 -0.75 18.83
C TRP A 21 -5.49 -1.24 17.38
N VAL A 22 -4.44 -0.89 16.62
CA VAL A 22 -4.26 -1.37 15.24
C VAL A 22 -4.10 -2.88 15.20
N LEU A 23 -3.32 -3.48 16.10
CA LEU A 23 -3.16 -4.94 16.18
C LEU A 23 -4.50 -5.63 16.44
N ASN A 24 -5.31 -5.12 17.38
CA ASN A 24 -6.64 -5.66 17.64
C ASN A 24 -7.57 -5.52 16.44
N LEU A 25 -7.50 -4.41 15.70
CA LEU A 25 -8.29 -4.21 14.49
C LEU A 25 -7.92 -5.24 13.42
N VAL A 26 -6.62 -5.42 13.14
CA VAL A 26 -6.14 -6.36 12.12
C VAL A 26 -6.46 -7.80 12.53
N VAL A 27 -6.10 -8.20 13.75
CA VAL A 27 -6.36 -9.55 14.26
C VAL A 27 -7.86 -9.83 14.31
N GLY A 28 -8.67 -8.89 14.81
CA GLY A 28 -10.12 -9.05 14.85
C GLY A 28 -10.76 -9.17 13.47
N THR A 29 -10.28 -8.40 12.49
CA THR A 29 -10.74 -8.51 11.09
C THR A 29 -10.36 -9.86 10.49
N MET A 30 -9.16 -10.37 10.78
CA MET A 30 -8.76 -11.71 10.34
C MET A 30 -9.54 -12.81 11.06
N ASP A 31 -9.82 -12.68 12.35
CA ASP A 31 -10.64 -13.63 13.11
C ASP A 31 -12.08 -13.72 12.58
N GLN A 32 -12.61 -12.69 11.88
CA GLN A 32 -13.88 -12.79 11.17
C GLN A 32 -13.86 -13.84 10.05
N THR A 33 -12.70 -14.14 9.44
CA THR A 33 -12.62 -15.23 8.43
C THR A 33 -12.92 -16.60 9.03
N LEU A 34 -12.77 -16.79 10.34
CA LEU A 34 -13.18 -18.03 11.02
C LEU A 34 -14.69 -18.26 10.91
N THR A 35 -15.51 -17.20 10.84
CA THR A 35 -16.97 -17.33 10.68
C THR A 35 -17.40 -17.83 9.30
N LEU A 36 -16.48 -17.89 8.32
CA LEU A 36 -16.72 -18.52 7.03
C LEU A 36 -16.63 -20.05 7.10
N LEU A 37 -16.06 -20.59 8.19
CA LEU A 37 -16.03 -22.03 8.44
C LEU A 37 -17.33 -22.49 9.12
N PRO A 38 -17.77 -23.74 8.89
CA PRO A 38 -18.83 -24.36 9.68
C PRO A 38 -18.48 -24.32 11.18
N LEU A 39 -19.48 -24.13 12.05
CA LEU A 39 -19.31 -24.05 13.51
C LEU A 39 -18.54 -25.23 14.12
N GLU A 40 -18.57 -26.40 13.47
CA GLU A 40 -17.85 -27.61 13.89
C GLU A 40 -16.32 -27.43 13.82
N TRP A 41 -15.83 -26.53 12.97
CA TRP A 41 -14.41 -26.29 12.72
C TRP A 41 -13.90 -25.05 13.48
N HIS A 42 -14.75 -24.44 14.29
CA HIS A 42 -14.34 -23.32 15.13
C HIS A 42 -13.34 -23.78 16.21
N PRO A 43 -12.30 -23.00 16.51
CA PRO A 43 -11.38 -23.28 17.61
C PRO A 43 -12.09 -23.45 18.96
N ARG A 44 -13.22 -22.76 19.16
CA ARG A 44 -14.13 -22.91 20.30
C ARG A 44 -14.58 -24.35 20.55
N THR A 45 -14.80 -25.13 19.49
CA THR A 45 -15.34 -26.49 19.53
C THR A 45 -14.27 -27.50 19.96
N PHE A 46 -12.99 -27.19 19.69
CA PHE A 46 -11.84 -28.04 20.07
C PHE A 46 -11.18 -27.62 21.39
N PHE A 47 -11.10 -26.33 21.68
CA PHE A 47 -10.36 -25.79 22.84
C PHE A 47 -11.27 -25.17 23.93
N GLY A 48 -12.58 -25.11 23.72
CA GLY A 48 -13.56 -24.59 24.69
C GLY A 48 -13.51 -23.07 24.89
N ARG A 49 -12.60 -22.35 24.23
CA ARG A 49 -12.46 -20.88 24.25
C ARG A 49 -12.02 -20.36 22.88
N ASP A 50 -12.36 -19.11 22.57
CA ASP A 50 -11.74 -18.42 21.44
C ASP A 50 -10.29 -18.13 21.75
N ILE A 51 -9.39 -18.61 20.90
CA ILE A 51 -7.99 -18.21 20.93
C ILE A 51 -7.85 -17.07 19.92
N PRO A 52 -7.68 -15.81 20.39
CA PRO A 52 -7.53 -14.67 19.49
C PRO A 52 -6.29 -14.85 18.60
N GLY A 53 -6.42 -14.58 17.30
CA GLY A 53 -5.35 -14.75 16.31
C GLY A 53 -5.35 -16.08 15.56
N MET A 54 -6.27 -17.02 15.86
CA MET A 54 -6.42 -18.24 15.05
C MET A 54 -6.87 -17.95 13.62
N GLY A 55 -7.66 -16.90 13.40
CA GLY A 55 -8.05 -16.46 12.07
C GLY A 55 -6.91 -15.85 11.28
N VAL A 56 -5.91 -15.29 11.96
CA VAL A 56 -4.66 -14.86 11.31
C VAL A 56 -3.93 -16.06 10.72
N ILE A 57 -3.77 -17.14 11.48
CA ILE A 57 -3.13 -18.38 11.01
C ILE A 57 -3.93 -18.99 9.85
N LEU A 58 -5.26 -19.05 9.97
CA LEU A 58 -6.12 -19.56 8.91
C LEU A 58 -6.01 -18.70 7.64
N THR A 59 -6.05 -17.37 7.77
CA THR A 59 -5.93 -16.44 6.65
C THR A 59 -4.59 -16.62 5.96
N LEU A 60 -3.48 -16.69 6.72
CA LEU A 60 -2.15 -16.94 6.18
C LEU A 60 -2.07 -18.29 5.48
N LEU A 61 -2.68 -19.34 6.04
CA LEU A 61 -2.71 -20.66 5.43
C LEU A 61 -3.47 -20.65 4.10
N VAL A 62 -4.64 -20.03 4.04
CA VAL A 62 -5.43 -19.87 2.81
C VAL A 62 -4.65 -19.09 1.76
N LEU A 63 -4.02 -17.97 2.13
CA LEU A 63 -3.18 -17.19 1.23
C LEU A 63 -1.99 -18.01 0.71
N LEU A 64 -1.33 -18.78 1.57
CA LEU A 64 -0.22 -19.64 1.17
C LEU A 64 -0.67 -20.75 0.21
N LEU A 65 -1.76 -21.46 0.53
CA LEU A 65 -2.30 -22.53 -0.30
C LEU A 65 -2.77 -22.01 -1.65
N THR A 66 -3.46 -20.87 -1.68
CA THR A 66 -3.88 -20.23 -2.93
C THR A 66 -2.68 -19.78 -3.75
N GLY A 67 -1.64 -19.22 -3.12
CA GLY A 67 -0.37 -18.89 -3.78
C GLY A 67 0.31 -20.12 -4.39
N ILE A 68 0.48 -21.20 -3.62
CA ILE A 68 1.07 -22.46 -4.11
C ILE A 68 0.26 -23.01 -5.29
N LEU A 69 -1.07 -23.07 -5.17
CA LEU A 69 -1.94 -23.52 -6.25
C LEU A 69 -1.78 -22.64 -7.49
N ALA A 70 -1.79 -21.31 -7.32
CA ALA A 70 -1.65 -20.34 -8.40
C ALA A 70 -0.29 -20.43 -9.12
N THR A 71 0.78 -20.89 -8.46
CA THR A 71 2.08 -21.10 -9.11
C THR A 71 2.15 -22.39 -9.95
N ASN A 72 1.28 -23.36 -9.69
CA ASN A 72 1.22 -24.62 -10.42
C ASN A 72 0.44 -24.50 -11.74
N PHE A 73 0.77 -25.33 -12.73
CA PHE A 73 0.15 -25.30 -14.06
C PHE A 73 -1.39 -25.39 -14.03
N ILE A 74 -1.94 -26.22 -13.14
CA ILE A 74 -3.39 -26.39 -12.96
C ILE A 74 -4.01 -25.11 -12.38
N GLY A 75 -3.41 -24.52 -11.35
CA GLY A 75 -3.94 -23.29 -10.77
C GLY A 75 -3.82 -22.09 -11.70
N GLN A 76 -2.74 -21.96 -12.47
CA GLN A 76 -2.65 -20.95 -13.53
C GLN A 76 -3.75 -21.11 -14.58
N ARG A 77 -4.20 -22.34 -14.86
CA ARG A 77 -5.31 -22.59 -15.78
C ARG A 77 -6.66 -22.26 -15.16
N LEU A 78 -6.87 -22.57 -13.88
CA LEU A 78 -8.07 -22.20 -13.11
C LEU A 78 -8.21 -20.69 -12.96
N VAL A 79 -7.13 -19.98 -12.62
CA VAL A 79 -7.11 -18.51 -12.51
C VAL A 79 -7.46 -17.87 -13.85
N ARG A 80 -6.90 -18.35 -14.97
CA ARG A 80 -7.25 -17.85 -16.31
C ARG A 80 -8.71 -18.11 -16.70
N TRP A 81 -9.24 -19.27 -16.32
CA TRP A 81 -10.65 -19.58 -16.55
C TRP A 81 -11.58 -18.67 -15.72
N TRP A 82 -11.23 -18.44 -14.46
CA TRP A 82 -11.94 -17.53 -13.55
C TRP A 82 -11.91 -16.08 -14.05
N ASP A 83 -10.73 -15.59 -14.46
CA ASP A 83 -10.56 -14.28 -15.11
C ASP A 83 -11.50 -14.15 -16.32
N GLY A 84 -11.55 -15.19 -17.17
CA GLY A 84 -12.41 -15.20 -18.35
C GLY A 84 -13.90 -15.16 -18.02
N LEU A 85 -14.31 -15.78 -16.91
CA LEU A 85 -15.70 -15.79 -16.44
C LEU A 85 -16.10 -14.42 -15.91
N LEU A 86 -15.27 -13.80 -15.05
CA LEU A 86 -15.56 -12.49 -14.47
C LEU A 86 -15.58 -11.38 -15.53
N LYS A 87 -14.71 -11.46 -16.55
CA LYS A 87 -14.66 -10.50 -17.66
C LYS A 87 -15.92 -10.49 -18.53
N ARG A 88 -16.74 -11.54 -18.51
CA ARG A 88 -17.99 -11.63 -19.28
C ARG A 88 -19.16 -10.89 -18.61
N ILE A 89 -19.03 -10.48 -17.35
CA ILE A 89 -20.09 -9.79 -16.62
C ILE A 89 -19.82 -8.27 -16.74
N PRO A 90 -20.64 -7.50 -17.48
CA PRO A 90 -20.33 -6.12 -17.90
C PRO A 90 -19.97 -5.15 -16.77
N VAL A 91 -20.52 -5.34 -15.56
CA VAL A 91 -20.26 -4.50 -14.38
C VAL A 91 -19.10 -5.02 -13.53
N VAL A 92 -18.97 -6.35 -13.41
CA VAL A 92 -17.90 -6.97 -12.62
C VAL A 92 -16.57 -6.86 -13.35
N ASN A 93 -16.57 -6.91 -14.69
CA ASN A 93 -15.38 -6.81 -15.50
C ASN A 93 -14.61 -5.51 -15.25
N SER A 94 -15.29 -4.36 -15.23
CA SER A 94 -14.62 -3.06 -15.04
C SER A 94 -13.95 -2.97 -13.66
N ILE A 95 -14.68 -3.33 -12.60
CA ILE A 95 -14.16 -3.31 -11.23
C ILE A 95 -13.03 -4.33 -11.05
N TYR A 96 -13.27 -5.58 -11.45
CA TYR A 96 -12.31 -6.67 -11.30
C TYR A 96 -11.04 -6.42 -12.11
N SER A 97 -11.18 -6.00 -13.38
CA SER A 97 -10.02 -5.73 -14.24
C SER A 97 -9.22 -4.53 -13.76
N SER A 98 -9.85 -3.46 -13.25
CA SER A 98 -9.12 -2.33 -12.67
C SER A 98 -8.35 -2.73 -11.41
N VAL A 99 -8.98 -3.45 -10.48
CA VAL A 99 -8.31 -3.93 -9.27
C VAL A 99 -7.18 -4.89 -9.63
N LYS A 100 -7.43 -5.85 -10.53
CA LYS A 100 -6.43 -6.81 -10.98
C LYS A 100 -5.26 -6.14 -11.70
N GLN A 101 -5.52 -5.14 -12.54
CA GLN A 101 -4.46 -4.38 -13.21
C GLN A 101 -3.60 -3.60 -12.22
N VAL A 102 -4.22 -2.98 -11.21
CA VAL A 102 -3.48 -2.32 -10.12
C VAL A 102 -2.64 -3.35 -9.37
N SER A 103 -3.22 -4.48 -8.94
CA SER A 103 -2.48 -5.55 -8.27
C SER A 103 -1.33 -6.10 -9.13
N ASP A 104 -1.59 -6.46 -10.39
CA ASP A 104 -0.57 -6.97 -11.32
C ASP A 104 0.57 -5.94 -11.51
N THR A 105 0.25 -4.64 -11.51
CA THR A 105 1.25 -3.57 -11.62
C THR A 105 2.06 -3.40 -10.33
N LEU A 106 1.40 -3.41 -9.17
CA LEU A 106 1.98 -3.27 -7.83
C LEU A 106 2.82 -4.48 -7.39
N PHE A 107 2.54 -5.67 -7.94
CA PHE A 107 3.13 -6.93 -7.50
C PHE A 107 3.89 -7.67 -8.62
N SER A 108 4.00 -7.11 -9.82
CA SER A 108 4.92 -7.62 -10.84
C SER A 108 6.36 -7.58 -10.32
N SER A 109 7.16 -8.59 -10.65
CA SER A 109 8.51 -8.83 -10.12
C SER A 109 9.55 -7.72 -10.40
N GLY A 110 9.14 -6.61 -11.05
CA GLY A 110 9.92 -5.37 -11.23
C GLY A 110 9.14 -4.08 -10.92
N GLY A 111 7.95 -4.19 -10.32
CA GLY A 111 7.01 -3.10 -10.06
C GLY A 111 6.87 -2.80 -8.57
N GLN A 112 7.85 -2.13 -7.98
CA GLN A 112 7.53 -1.31 -6.81
C GLN A 112 6.75 -0.09 -7.32
N ALA A 113 5.45 0.00 -7.03
CA ALA A 113 4.85 1.33 -7.03
C ALA A 113 5.66 2.19 -6.08
N PHE A 114 5.98 3.40 -6.54
CA PHE A 114 6.98 4.27 -5.94
C PHE A 114 8.39 3.73 -6.14
N ARG A 115 8.86 3.72 -7.39
CA ARG A 115 10.21 3.22 -7.75
C ARG A 115 11.32 3.98 -7.02
N LYS A 116 11.09 5.28 -6.75
CA LYS A 116 12.08 6.20 -6.22
C LYS A 116 11.42 7.46 -5.67
N ALA A 117 11.99 8.01 -4.59
CA ALA A 117 11.68 9.35 -4.14
C ALA A 117 12.44 10.36 -5.02
N VAL A 118 11.74 11.40 -5.47
CA VAL A 118 12.30 12.45 -6.32
C VAL A 118 11.89 13.82 -5.80
N LEU A 119 12.66 14.84 -6.14
CA LEU A 119 12.35 16.22 -5.88
C LEU A 119 11.88 16.87 -7.19
N ILE A 120 10.74 17.54 -7.13
CA ILE A 120 10.15 18.28 -8.27
C ILE A 120 9.74 19.68 -7.84
N ARG A 121 9.57 20.58 -8.80
CA ARG A 121 8.99 21.91 -8.57
C ARG A 121 7.46 21.82 -8.64
N TYR A 122 6.77 22.21 -7.57
CA TYR A 122 5.31 22.24 -7.50
C TYR A 122 4.85 23.06 -6.27
N PRO A 123 3.81 23.92 -6.39
CA PRO A 123 3.00 24.16 -7.58
C PRO A 123 3.59 25.17 -8.57
N HIS A 124 4.74 25.78 -8.26
CA HIS A 124 5.44 26.71 -9.15
C HIS A 124 6.96 26.59 -8.98
N ASP A 125 7.71 27.29 -9.84
CA ASP A 125 9.15 27.07 -10.02
C ASP A 125 10.04 27.39 -8.82
N GLN A 126 9.56 28.11 -7.80
CA GLN A 126 10.39 28.48 -6.65
C GLN A 126 10.19 27.57 -5.44
N VAL A 127 9.27 26.60 -5.53
CA VAL A 127 8.94 25.69 -4.43
C VAL A 127 9.20 24.26 -4.87
N TRP A 128 9.82 23.49 -3.97
CA TRP A 128 10.13 22.08 -4.18
C TRP A 128 9.24 21.21 -3.30
N THR A 129 8.89 20.04 -3.82
CA THR A 129 8.22 19.00 -3.06
C THR A 129 8.82 17.64 -3.39
N ILE A 130 8.65 16.71 -2.45
CA ILE A 130 8.99 15.31 -2.66
C ILE A 130 7.82 14.64 -3.38
N ALA A 131 8.14 13.91 -4.44
CA ALA A 131 7.21 13.09 -5.19
C ALA A 131 7.77 11.67 -5.34
N PHE A 132 6.93 10.76 -5.80
CA PHE A 132 7.32 9.38 -6.05
C PHE A 132 7.05 8.98 -7.48
N VAL A 133 8.03 8.37 -8.14
CA VAL A 133 7.88 7.91 -9.52
C VAL A 133 6.90 6.74 -9.58
N THR A 134 5.83 6.91 -10.35
CA THR A 134 4.78 5.90 -10.55
C THR A 134 4.89 5.21 -11.91
N GLY A 135 5.53 5.84 -12.90
CA GLY A 135 5.81 5.22 -14.20
C GLY A 135 5.93 6.24 -15.33
N ASN A 136 5.62 5.79 -16.55
CA ASN A 136 5.56 6.65 -17.72
C ASN A 136 4.10 7.06 -17.99
N PRO A 137 3.86 8.28 -18.50
CA PRO A 137 2.53 8.70 -18.97
C PRO A 137 1.93 7.70 -19.97
N ALA A 138 0.59 7.61 -19.97
CA ALA A 138 -0.13 6.91 -21.02
C ALA A 138 0.19 7.53 -22.39
N GLN A 139 0.22 6.71 -23.44
CA GLN A 139 0.61 7.13 -24.79
C GLN A 139 -0.23 8.32 -25.31
N ASP A 140 -1.53 8.31 -24.99
CA ASP A 140 -2.46 9.39 -25.36
C ASP A 140 -2.15 10.73 -24.68
N CYS A 141 -1.59 10.71 -23.47
CA CYS A 141 -1.07 11.92 -22.83
C CYS A 141 0.30 12.29 -23.39
N ALA A 142 1.18 11.28 -23.55
CA ALA A 142 2.56 11.47 -23.98
C ALA A 142 2.71 12.18 -25.34
N GLN A 143 1.79 11.92 -26.28
CA GLN A 143 1.80 12.56 -27.60
C GLN A 143 1.59 14.09 -27.56
N HIS A 144 1.09 14.64 -26.46
CA HIS A 144 0.88 16.07 -26.28
C HIS A 144 2.11 16.79 -25.71
N PHE A 145 3.16 16.07 -25.34
CA PHE A 145 4.36 16.64 -24.74
C PHE A 145 5.49 16.75 -25.77
N SER A 146 6.22 17.87 -25.73
CA SER A 146 7.39 18.10 -26.60
C SER A 146 8.65 17.35 -26.14
N GLU A 147 8.68 16.89 -24.89
CA GLU A 147 9.82 16.20 -24.28
C GLU A 147 9.37 15.00 -23.42
N GLU A 148 10.31 14.16 -23.00
CA GLU A 148 10.04 12.99 -22.16
C GLU A 148 9.50 13.42 -20.80
N HIS A 149 8.30 12.94 -20.45
CA HIS A 149 7.68 13.18 -19.15
C HIS A 149 7.61 11.90 -18.33
N ILE A 150 7.66 12.04 -17.00
CA ILE A 150 7.51 10.95 -16.05
C ILE A 150 6.27 11.20 -15.20
N SER A 151 5.51 10.14 -14.94
CA SER A 151 4.37 10.17 -14.03
C SER A 151 4.85 10.06 -12.59
N VAL A 152 4.41 11.01 -11.76
CA VAL A 152 4.77 11.11 -10.35
C VAL A 152 3.55 11.33 -9.47
N TYR A 153 3.63 10.85 -8.23
CA TYR A 153 2.64 11.07 -7.18
C TYR A 153 3.20 12.04 -6.14
N VAL A 154 2.49 13.13 -5.88
CA VAL A 154 2.81 14.11 -4.83
C VAL A 154 1.84 13.92 -3.67
N PRO A 155 2.26 13.37 -2.52
CA PRO A 155 1.37 13.16 -1.38
C PRO A 155 1.02 14.48 -0.67
N THR A 156 -0.10 14.51 0.02
CA THR A 156 -0.44 15.54 1.01
C THR A 156 0.16 15.23 2.38
N THR A 157 0.40 16.26 3.19
CA THR A 157 0.86 16.13 4.58
C THR A 157 -0.28 16.43 5.56
N PRO A 158 -0.29 15.83 6.77
CA PRO A 158 0.55 14.71 7.21
C PRO A 158 0.06 13.35 6.66
N ASN A 159 -1.11 13.31 6.00
CA ASN A 159 -1.71 12.07 5.52
C ASN A 159 -1.41 11.81 4.02
N PRO A 160 -0.53 10.84 3.68
CA PRO A 160 -0.08 10.59 2.31
C PRO A 160 -1.04 9.69 1.52
N THR A 161 -2.26 9.41 2.02
CA THR A 161 -3.28 8.64 1.29
C THR A 161 -3.95 9.45 0.18
N SER A 162 -3.82 10.78 0.22
CA SER A 162 -4.27 11.69 -0.83
C SER A 162 -3.09 12.47 -1.40
N GLY A 163 -3.27 13.00 -2.60
CA GLY A 163 -2.20 13.69 -3.31
C GLY A 163 -2.60 14.08 -4.72
N PHE A 164 -1.62 14.52 -5.47
CA PHE A 164 -1.74 14.87 -6.88
C PHE A 164 -0.99 13.86 -7.74
N PHE A 165 -1.61 13.50 -8.86
CA PHE A 165 -0.94 12.79 -9.94
C PHE A 165 -0.47 13.83 -10.96
N LEU A 166 0.83 13.87 -11.22
CA LEU A 166 1.43 14.85 -12.12
C LEU A 166 2.28 14.13 -13.18
N MET A 167 2.37 14.73 -14.36
CA MET A 167 3.33 14.34 -15.39
C MET A 167 4.32 15.49 -15.53
N VAL A 168 5.59 15.23 -15.21
CA VAL A 168 6.63 16.26 -15.11
C VAL A 168 7.74 15.96 -16.12
N PRO A 169 8.30 16.97 -16.81
CA PRO A 169 9.47 16.78 -17.65
C PRO A 169 10.58 16.05 -16.90
N LYS A 170 11.15 15.01 -17.50
CA LYS A 170 12.24 14.24 -16.89
C LYS A 170 13.45 15.11 -16.57
N SER A 171 13.68 16.14 -17.36
CA SER A 171 14.72 17.17 -17.18
C SER A 171 14.57 17.98 -15.89
N GLN A 172 13.37 18.03 -15.29
CA GLN A 172 13.07 18.80 -14.08
C GLN A 172 12.99 17.93 -12.81
N ILE A 173 13.29 16.63 -12.93
CA ILE A 173 13.24 15.68 -11.82
C ILE A 173 14.63 15.52 -11.24
N VAL A 174 14.77 15.74 -9.93
CA VAL A 174 16.00 15.45 -9.20
C VAL A 174 15.80 14.17 -8.39
N GLU A 175 16.54 13.13 -8.71
CA GLU A 175 16.45 11.88 -7.96
C GLU A 175 17.07 12.02 -6.57
N LEU A 176 16.34 11.59 -5.54
CA LEU A 176 16.83 11.60 -4.17
C LEU A 176 17.53 10.28 -3.84
N SER A 177 18.53 10.34 -2.96
CA SER A 177 19.24 9.17 -2.44
C SER A 177 18.51 8.47 -1.29
N MET A 178 17.56 9.15 -0.64
CA MET A 178 16.73 8.58 0.42
C MET A 178 15.79 7.49 -0.13
N SER A 179 15.50 6.50 0.70
CA SER A 179 14.50 5.49 0.42
C SER A 179 13.08 6.07 0.44
N VAL A 180 12.14 5.34 -0.17
CA VAL A 180 10.71 5.72 -0.17
C VAL A 180 10.16 5.80 1.25
N ASP A 181 10.54 4.88 2.13
CA ASP A 181 10.12 4.86 3.54
C ASP A 181 10.63 6.09 4.31
N GLU A 182 11.90 6.47 4.10
CA GLU A 182 12.49 7.68 4.68
C GLU A 182 11.77 8.95 4.20
N ALA A 183 11.49 9.05 2.90
CA ALA A 183 10.73 10.15 2.33
C ALA A 183 9.31 10.22 2.92
N LEU A 184 8.61 9.09 3.03
CA LEU A 184 7.27 9.04 3.63
C LEU A 184 7.29 9.46 5.10
N LYS A 185 8.26 9.01 5.90
CA LYS A 185 8.43 9.44 7.29
C LYS A 185 8.62 10.96 7.38
N TYR A 186 9.45 11.52 6.51
CA TYR A 186 9.69 12.96 6.47
C TYR A 186 8.40 13.74 6.15
N ILE A 187 7.66 13.31 5.13
CA ILE A 187 6.38 13.91 4.70
C ILE A 187 5.32 13.80 5.79
N VAL A 188 5.10 12.61 6.37
CA VAL A 188 4.12 12.37 7.45
C VAL A 188 4.44 13.19 8.69
N SER A 189 5.72 13.34 9.01
CA SER A 189 6.18 14.19 10.12
C SER A 189 6.09 15.70 9.84
N MET A 190 5.57 16.11 8.69
CA MET A 190 5.52 17.51 8.24
C MET A 190 6.90 18.18 8.23
N GLY A 191 7.95 17.42 7.92
CA GLY A 191 9.32 17.91 7.87
C GLY A 191 10.08 17.87 9.20
N VAL A 192 9.51 17.31 10.26
CA VAL A 192 10.17 17.28 11.59
C VAL A 192 11.19 16.14 11.69
N VAL A 193 10.94 14.99 11.06
CA VAL A 193 11.82 13.82 11.09
C VAL A 193 12.70 13.79 9.84
N VAL A 194 13.85 14.47 9.90
CA VAL A 194 14.78 14.58 8.77
C VAL A 194 15.48 13.24 8.49
N PRO A 195 15.39 12.69 7.25
CA PRO A 195 16.13 11.49 6.86
C PRO A 195 17.64 11.67 6.96
N GLN A 196 18.35 10.64 7.42
CA GLN A 196 19.81 10.65 7.40
C GLN A 196 20.30 10.32 5.98
N VAL A 197 21.13 11.19 5.40
CA VAL A 197 21.75 10.93 4.10
C VAL A 197 22.73 9.77 4.27
N ARG A 198 22.42 8.60 3.67
CA ARG A 198 23.43 7.55 3.49
C ARG A 198 24.49 8.11 2.54
N GLN A 199 25.70 8.32 3.07
CA GLN A 199 26.89 8.65 2.28
C GLN A 199 27.32 7.46 1.43
#